data_AF-A0A962U8B3-F1
#
_entry.id   AF-A0A962U8B3-F1
#
_cell.length_a   1.000
_cell.length_b   1.000
_cell.length_c   1.000
_cell.angle_alpha   90.00
_cell.angle_beta   90.00
_cell.angle_gamma   90.00
#
_symmetry.space_group_name_H-M   'P 1'
#
loop_
_entity.id
_entity.type
_entity.pdbx_description
1 polymer ?
#
loop_
_entity_poly.entity_id
_entity_poly.type
_entity_poly.pdbx_seq_one_letter_code
_entity_poly.pdbx_strand_id
1 'polypeptide(L)'
;MADHEIKQSDLLYDYIKFHIGLYLVTPASVALIGQALNIESCNAYRYGLGAMILIYLVAGTSASIFVANHLFAKWGDLDRWRDLGVRGEDWRRKFLHHYLYWIGLMVAIVGGVVSVVTGE
;
A
#
# COMPACT_ATOMS: atom_id res chain seq x y z
N MET A 1 12.52 30.14 6.54
CA MET A 1 11.47 29.34 7.21
C MET A 1 10.57 28.66 6.18
N ALA A 2 10.09 29.37 5.15
CA ALA A 2 9.30 28.79 4.05
C ALA A 2 9.93 27.55 3.36
N ASP A 3 11.24 27.56 3.09
CA ASP A 3 11.92 26.42 2.43
C ASP A 3 11.89 25.10 3.22
N HIS A 4 11.82 25.17 4.55
CA HIS A 4 11.75 23.97 5.40
C HIS A 4 10.32 23.41 5.48
N GLU A 5 9.30 24.26 5.45
CA GLU A 5 7.89 23.87 5.46
C GLU A 5 7.49 23.21 4.13
N ILE A 6 7.96 23.76 2.99
CA ILE A 6 7.75 23.18 1.64
C ILE A 6 8.34 21.76 1.56
N LYS A 7 9.54 21.54 2.12
CA LYS A 7 10.15 20.19 2.14
C LYS A 7 9.36 19.17 2.96
N GLN A 8 8.65 19.60 4.00
CA GLN A 8 7.86 18.72 4.85
C GLN A 8 6.51 18.35 4.22
N SER A 9 5.88 19.30 3.52
CA SER A 9 4.65 19.04 2.74
C SER A 9 4.90 18.07 1.61
N ASP A 10 6.03 18.23 0.91
CA ASP A 10 6.41 17.39 -0.22
C ASP A 10 6.64 15.95 0.22
N LEU A 11 7.29 15.74 1.36
CA LEU A 11 7.56 14.41 1.91
C LEU A 11 6.27 13.67 2.29
N LEU A 12 5.31 14.36 2.92
CA LEU A 12 4.01 13.78 3.25
C LEU A 12 3.21 13.46 1.99
N TYR A 13 3.23 14.37 1.01
CA TYR A 13 2.53 14.21 -0.25
C TYR A 13 3.08 13.04 -1.08
N ASP A 14 4.41 12.90 -1.17
CA ASP A 14 5.06 11.77 -1.83
C ASP A 14 4.76 10.45 -1.11
N TYR A 15 4.75 10.45 0.22
CA TYR A 15 4.38 9.28 1.01
C TYR A 15 2.94 8.81 0.72
N ILE A 16 1.98 9.75 0.69
CA ILE A 16 0.57 9.49 0.38
C ILE A 16 0.44 8.95 -1.04
N LYS A 17 1.02 9.65 -2.02
CA LYS A 17 0.95 9.28 -3.43
C LYS A 17 1.49 7.88 -3.67
N PHE A 18 2.65 7.57 -3.09
CA PHE A 18 3.29 6.29 -3.27
C PHE A 18 2.43 5.16 -2.70
N HIS A 19 2.05 5.24 -1.42
CA HIS A 19 1.35 4.11 -0.78
C HIS A 19 -0.10 3.98 -1.23
N ILE A 20 -0.87 5.08 -1.28
CA ILE A 20 -2.28 5.01 -1.71
C ILE A 20 -2.37 4.66 -3.19
N GLY A 21 -1.53 5.27 -4.03
CA GLY A 21 -1.49 4.97 -5.46
C GLY A 21 -1.16 3.51 -5.72
N LEU A 22 -0.16 2.97 -5.03
CA LEU A 22 0.25 1.58 -5.16
C LEU A 22 -0.84 0.59 -4.73
N TYR A 23 -1.50 0.84 -3.59
CA TYR A 23 -2.58 -0.04 -3.10
C TYR A 23 -3.84 0.00 -3.98
N LEU A 24 -4.05 1.07 -4.75
CA LEU A 24 -5.22 1.21 -5.62
C LEU A 24 -4.95 0.63 -7.02
N VAL A 25 -3.76 0.90 -7.58
CA VAL A 25 -3.40 0.48 -8.94
C VAL A 25 -3.09 -1.02 -8.99
N THR A 26 -2.37 -1.57 -8.01
CA THR A 26 -1.93 -2.97 -8.06
C THR A 26 -3.08 -3.97 -8.16
N PRO A 27 -4.18 -3.89 -7.37
CA PRO A 27 -5.33 -4.77 -7.56
C PRO A 27 -5.97 -4.69 -8.94
N ALA A 28 -6.10 -3.48 -9.50
CA ALA A 28 -6.64 -3.29 -10.84
C ALA A 28 -5.74 -3.90 -11.91
N SER A 29 -4.42 -3.71 -11.80
CA SER A 29 -3.44 -4.32 -12.69
C SER A 29 -3.48 -5.85 -12.63
N VAL A 30 -3.56 -6.43 -11.43
CA VAL A 30 -3.67 -7.88 -11.27
C VAL A 30 -5.00 -8.40 -11.84
N ALA A 31 -6.11 -7.67 -11.66
CA ALA A 31 -7.41 -7.97 -12.26
C ALA A 31 -7.33 -8.04 -13.80
N LEU A 32 -6.70 -7.04 -14.42
CA LEU A 32 -6.49 -6.99 -15.87
C LEU A 32 -5.61 -8.14 -16.37
N ILE A 33 -4.55 -8.49 -15.65
CA ILE A 33 -3.70 -9.65 -15.97
C ILE A 33 -4.52 -10.94 -15.90
N GLY A 34 -5.37 -11.10 -14.89
CA GLY A 34 -6.25 -12.26 -14.75
C GLY A 34 -7.18 -12.42 -15.95
N GLN A 35 -7.80 -11.33 -16.40
CA GLN A 35 -8.64 -11.32 -17.60
C GLN A 35 -7.83 -11.66 -18.87
N ALA A 36 -6.63 -11.09 -19.02
CA ALA A 36 -5.76 -11.39 -20.17
C ALA A 36 -5.34 -12.87 -20.23
N LEU A 37 -5.25 -13.53 -19.07
CA LEU A 37 -4.94 -14.95 -18.95
C LEU A 37 -6.19 -15.85 -18.95
N ASN A 38 -7.40 -15.28 -19.02
CA ASN A 38 -8.69 -15.98 -18.92
C ASN A 38 -8.83 -16.81 -17.62
N ILE A 39 -8.32 -16.29 -16.50
CA ILE A 39 -8.38 -16.96 -15.18
C ILE A 39 -9.32 -16.26 -14.19
N GLU A 40 -10.16 -15.33 -14.65
CA GLU A 40 -11.06 -14.55 -13.79
C GLU A 40 -12.24 -15.36 -13.23
N SER A 41 -12.57 -16.50 -13.85
CA SER A 41 -13.57 -17.45 -13.33
C SER A 41 -13.03 -18.34 -12.22
N CYS A 42 -11.71 -18.44 -12.11
CA CYS A 42 -11.01 -19.41 -11.31
C CYS A 42 -11.09 -19.09 -9.82
N ASN A 43 -11.44 -20.08 -8.99
CA ASN A 43 -11.59 -19.87 -7.56
C ASN A 43 -10.27 -19.50 -6.88
N ALA A 44 -9.17 -20.18 -7.24
CA ALA A 44 -7.84 -19.88 -6.68
C ALA A 44 -7.39 -18.43 -6.97
N TYR A 45 -7.57 -17.96 -8.21
CA TYR A 45 -7.33 -16.57 -8.58
C TYR A 45 -8.22 -15.59 -7.80
N ARG A 46 -9.54 -15.84 -7.71
CA ARG A 46 -10.48 -14.98 -6.98
C ARG A 46 -10.14 -14.88 -5.49
N TYR A 47 -9.79 -16.00 -4.86
CA TYR A 47 -9.38 -16.01 -3.46
C TYR A 47 -8.03 -15.31 -3.26
N GLY A 48 -7.06 -15.49 -4.16
CA GLY A 48 -5.78 -14.79 -4.12
C GLY A 48 -5.94 -13.27 -4.28
N LEU A 49 -6.72 -12.84 -5.28
CA LEU A 49 -7.05 -11.43 -5.51
C LEU A 49 -7.81 -10.82 -4.32
N GLY A 50 -8.82 -11.53 -3.81
CA GLY A 50 -9.59 -11.10 -2.64
C GLY A 50 -8.72 -10.96 -1.39
N ALA A 51 -7.85 -11.94 -1.11
CA ALA A 51 -6.93 -11.89 0.01
C ALA A 51 -5.93 -10.73 -0.11
N MET A 52 -5.39 -10.46 -1.30
CA MET A 52 -4.55 -9.30 -1.54
C MET A 52 -5.28 -7.99 -1.23
N ILE A 53 -6.51 -7.83 -1.69
CA ILE A 53 -7.33 -6.63 -1.40
C ILE A 53 -7.50 -6.46 0.11
N LEU A 54 -7.82 -7.52 0.85
CA LEU A 54 -7.96 -7.46 2.31
C LEU A 54 -6.64 -7.05 3.00
N ILE A 55 -5.50 -7.60 2.56
CA ILE A 55 -4.18 -7.23 3.09
C ILE A 55 -3.90 -5.75 2.81
N TYR A 56 -4.23 -5.26 1.62
CA TYR A 56 -4.01 -3.87 1.22
C TYR A 56 -4.93 -2.91 1.96
N LEU A 57 -6.16 -3.32 2.29
CA LEU A 57 -7.03 -2.52 3.16
C LEU A 57 -6.42 -2.33 4.55
N VAL A 58 -5.79 -3.35 5.12
CA VAL A 58 -5.07 -3.24 6.41
C VAL A 58 -3.86 -2.31 6.29
N ALA A 59 -3.01 -2.53 5.27
CA ALA A 59 -1.82 -1.71 5.02
C ALA A 59 -2.18 -0.23 4.75
N GLY A 60 -3.20 -0.01 3.93
CA GLY A 60 -3.75 1.29 3.57
C GLY A 60 -4.38 2.02 4.74
N THR A 61 -5.20 1.33 5.55
CA THR A 61 -5.79 1.93 6.76
C THR A 61 -4.71 2.36 7.75
N SER A 62 -3.70 1.52 7.97
CA SER A 62 -2.55 1.85 8.82
C SER A 62 -1.80 3.09 8.30
N ALA A 63 -1.59 3.19 6.99
CA ALA A 63 -0.93 4.33 6.36
C ALA A 63 -1.78 5.60 6.46
N SER A 64 -3.09 5.50 6.25
CA SER A 64 -4.03 6.61 6.37
C SER A 64 -4.11 7.15 7.80
N ILE A 65 -4.12 6.29 8.82
CA ILE A 65 -4.07 6.72 10.23
C ILE A 65 -2.78 7.49 10.51
N PHE A 66 -1.64 7.03 9.99
CA PHE A 66 -0.37 7.73 10.15
C PHE A 66 -0.40 9.13 9.55
N VAL A 67 -0.89 9.22 8.32
CA VAL A 67 -1.01 10.48 7.59
C VAL A 67 -2.00 11.41 8.29
N ALA A 68 -3.15 10.91 8.75
CA ALA A 68 -4.19 11.70 9.45
C ALA A 68 -3.65 12.37 10.71
N ASN A 69 -2.75 11.71 11.45
CA ASN A 69 -2.11 12.28 12.63
C ASN A 69 -1.18 13.47 12.31
N HIS A 70 -0.75 13.63 11.06
CA HIS A 70 0.15 14.69 10.61
C HIS A 70 -0.55 15.73 9.71
N LEU A 71 -1.68 15.38 9.07
CA LEU A 71 -2.49 16.26 8.23
C LEU A 71 -2.98 17.52 8.95
N PHE A 72 -3.25 17.43 10.25
CA PHE A 72 -3.71 18.54 11.08
C PHE A 72 -2.63 19.12 12.00
N ALA A 73 -1.37 18.68 11.85
CA ALA A 73 -0.27 19.27 12.61
C ALA A 73 -0.03 20.71 12.14
N LYS A 74 0.23 21.62 13.09
CA LYS A 74 0.65 22.98 12.75
C LYS A 74 2.03 22.91 12.09
N TRP A 75 2.19 23.56 10.95
CA TRP A 75 3.45 23.56 10.17
C TRP A 75 4.67 24.06 10.97
N GLY A 76 4.47 24.90 11.98
CA GLY A 76 5.53 25.36 12.90
C GLY A 76 5.94 24.37 14.01
N ASP A 77 5.29 23.21 14.14
CA ASP A 77 5.62 22.19 15.14
C ASP A 77 6.72 21.25 14.62
N LEU A 78 7.95 21.77 14.61
CA LEU A 78 9.14 21.08 14.09
C LEU A 78 9.38 19.71 14.76
N ASP A 79 8.96 19.52 16.01
CA ASP A 79 9.10 18.25 16.72
C ASP A 79 8.17 17.17 16.14
N ARG A 80 6.93 17.49 15.76
CA ARG A 80 6.04 16.55 15.07
C ARG A 80 6.54 16.14 13.69
N TRP A 81 7.15 17.04 12.94
CA TRP A 81 7.68 16.73 11.61
C TRP A 81 8.98 15.94 11.66
N ARG A 82 9.84 16.19 12.66
CA ARG A 82 10.99 15.33 12.95
C ARG A 82 10.53 13.93 13.36
N ASP A 83 9.48 13.85 14.17
CA ASP A 83 8.84 12.58 14.57
C ASP A 83 8.25 11.83 13.36
N LEU A 84 7.71 12.52 12.34
CA LEU A 84 7.31 11.89 11.06
C LEU A 84 8.50 11.17 10.39
N GLY A 85 9.64 11.83 10.28
CA GLY A 85 10.85 11.23 9.68
C GLY A 85 11.36 10.03 10.46
N VAL A 86 11.47 10.15 11.79
CA VAL A 86 11.95 9.08 12.67
C VAL A 86 10.96 7.91 12.72
N ARG A 87 9.65 8.17 12.82
CA ARG A 87 8.62 7.14 12.80
C ARG A 87 8.44 6.53 11.43
N GLY A 88 8.66 7.28 10.34
CA GLY A 88 8.68 6.74 9.00
C GLY A 88 9.71 5.62 8.82
N GLU A 89 10.82 5.69 9.57
CA GLU A 89 11.85 4.66 9.56
C GLU A 89 11.61 3.48 10.51
N ASP A 90 10.58 3.54 11.36
CA ASP A 90 10.25 2.48 12.32
C ASP A 90 9.96 1.16 11.59
N TRP A 91 10.61 0.10 12.05
CA TRP A 91 10.50 -1.25 11.51
C TRP A 91 9.05 -1.75 11.49
N ARG A 92 8.24 -1.41 12.50
CA ARG A 92 6.82 -1.82 12.57
C ARG A 92 6.00 -1.22 11.43
N ARG A 93 6.32 0.01 11.02
CA ARG A 93 5.66 0.73 9.93
C ARG A 93 6.16 0.25 8.57
N LYS A 94 7.47 0.03 8.44
CA LYS A 94 8.05 -0.65 7.28
C LYS A 94 7.38 -2.01 7.07
N PHE A 95 7.18 -2.80 8.12
CA PHE A 95 6.43 -4.05 8.05
C PHE A 95 4.98 -3.85 7.57
N LEU A 96 4.21 -2.98 8.23
CA LEU A 96 2.80 -2.77 7.92
C LEU A 96 2.54 -2.18 6.53
N HIS A 97 3.46 -1.39 5.98
CA HIS A 97 3.25 -0.76 4.67
C HIS A 97 3.98 -1.51 3.55
N HIS A 98 5.27 -1.81 3.75
CA HIS A 98 6.09 -2.39 2.71
C HIS A 98 5.96 -3.91 2.65
N TYR A 99 6.00 -4.61 3.80
CA TYR A 99 5.95 -6.07 3.77
C TYR A 99 4.54 -6.58 3.52
N LEU A 100 3.50 -5.95 4.08
CA LEU A 100 2.11 -6.30 3.73
C LEU A 100 1.81 -6.08 2.25
N TYR A 101 2.39 -5.04 1.63
CA TYR A 101 2.30 -4.85 0.18
C TYR A 101 2.81 -6.08 -0.59
N TRP A 102 4.03 -6.53 -0.27
CA TRP A 102 4.64 -7.68 -0.95
C TRP A 102 3.93 -8.99 -0.63
N ILE A 103 3.48 -9.19 0.61
CA ILE A 103 2.70 -10.37 1.00
C ILE A 103 1.40 -10.43 0.20
N GLY A 104 0.65 -9.31 0.12
CA GLY A 104 -0.57 -9.25 -0.68
C GLY A 104 -0.31 -9.57 -2.16
N LEU A 105 0.73 -8.98 -2.75
CA LEU A 105 1.10 -9.25 -4.14
C LEU A 105 1.47 -10.71 -4.36
N MET A 106 2.27 -11.30 -3.47
CA MET A 106 2.65 -12.71 -3.52
C MET A 106 1.44 -13.63 -3.43
N VAL A 107 0.47 -13.32 -2.56
CA VAL A 107 -0.77 -14.12 -2.44
C VAL A 107 -1.57 -14.09 -3.74
N ALA A 108 -1.68 -12.94 -4.40
CA ALA A 108 -2.36 -12.85 -5.68
C ALA A 108 -1.62 -13.58 -6.80
N ILE A 109 -0.29 -13.47 -6.85
CA ILE A 109 0.55 -14.20 -7.81
C ILE A 109 0.41 -15.70 -7.62
N VAL A 110 0.48 -16.20 -6.37
CA VAL A 110 0.31 -17.62 -6.08
C VAL A 110 -1.08 -18.09 -6.50
N GLY A 111 -2.13 -17.34 -6.20
CA GLY A 111 -3.48 -17.66 -6.67
C GLY A 111 -3.57 -17.75 -8.20
N GLY A 112 -2.95 -16.81 -8.90
CA GLY A 112 -2.88 -16.82 -10.37
C GLY A 112 -2.07 -17.99 -10.94
N VAL A 113 -0.90 -18.29 -10.36
CA VAL A 113 -0.07 -19.44 -10.77
C VAL A 113 -0.81 -20.75 -10.56
N VAL A 114 -1.48 -20.91 -9.41
CA VAL A 114 -2.30 -22.10 -9.13
C VAL A 114 -3.38 -22.25 -10.20
N SER A 115 -4.15 -21.20 -10.49
CA SER A 115 -5.17 -21.23 -11.56
C SER A 115 -4.61 -21.62 -12.93
N VAL A 116 -3.46 -21.06 -13.32
CA VAL A 116 -2.80 -21.41 -14.59
C VAL A 116 -2.38 -22.89 -14.63
N VAL A 117 -1.88 -23.43 -13.51
CA VAL A 117 -1.37 -24.81 -13.44
C VAL A 117 -2.49 -25.84 -13.32
N THR A 118 -3.54 -25.56 -12.54
CA THR A 118 -4.62 -26.51 -12.30
C THR A 118 -5.68 -26.47 -13.40
N GLY A 119 -5.77 -25.38 -14.16
CA GLY A 119 -6.85 -25.17 -15.14
C GLY A 119 -8.23 -25.01 -14.47
N GLU A 120 -8.24 -24.75 -13.15
CA GLU A 120 -9.40 -24.24 -12.44
C GLU A 120 -9.51 -22.75 -12.64
#